data_AF-A0A4Y6KR05-F1
#
_entry.id   AF-A0A4Y6KR05-F1
#
_cell.length_a   1.000
_cell.length_b   1.000
_cell.length_c   1.000
_cell.angle_alpha   90.00
_cell.angle_beta   90.00
_cell.angle_gamma   90.00
#
_symmetry.space_group_name_H-M   'P 1'
#
loop_
_entity.id
_entity.type
_entity.pdbx_description
1 polymer ?
#
loop_
_entity_poly.entity_id
_entity_poly.type
_entity_poly.pdbx_seq_one_letter_code
_entity_poly.pdbx_strand_id
1 'polypeptide(L)'
;MRYPLKLDVRPAKGAIASVLALHMLAGLALFHLSPPLPWVFAGATTVICASACYGLWQEAGKSHQVLLEHDGGVSIRLGGREFAARVSAGGAVDFGWAVWLSLHPAGGGDLPWRLRRLMLLPANLPAGHWRLFRIWLRHRATKAPAA
;
A
#
# COMPACT_ATOMS: atom_id res chain seq x y z
N MET A 1 17.34 14.63 10.39
CA MET A 1 15.90 14.26 10.43
C MET A 1 15.41 14.45 11.85
N ARG A 2 14.25 15.08 12.03
CA ARG A 2 13.57 15.15 13.34
C ARG A 2 12.52 14.06 13.39
N TYR A 3 12.45 13.36 14.52
CA TYR A 3 11.47 12.31 14.78
C TYR A 3 10.50 12.77 15.87
N PRO A 4 9.25 12.25 15.88
CA PRO A 4 8.67 11.34 14.88
C PRO A 4 8.46 12.03 13.52
N LEU A 5 8.70 11.31 12.41
CA LEU A 5 8.41 11.84 11.08
C LEU A 5 6.95 11.56 10.75
N LYS A 6 6.15 12.61 10.70
CA LYS A 6 4.74 12.52 10.33
C LYS A 6 4.57 12.45 8.81
N LEU A 7 3.89 11.40 8.37
CA LEU A 7 3.47 11.16 7.01
C LEU A 7 1.95 11.14 6.95
N ASP A 8 1.36 12.12 6.28
CA ASP A 8 -0.09 12.09 6.00
C ASP A 8 -0.30 11.35 4.67
N VAL A 9 -0.65 10.06 4.77
CA VAL A 9 -0.84 9.18 3.62
C VAL A 9 -2.18 9.47 2.96
N ARG A 10 -2.15 9.74 1.66
CA ARG A 10 -3.31 10.08 0.84
C ARG A 10 -3.44 9.13 -0.36
N PRO A 11 -4.63 9.00 -0.97
CA PRO A 11 -4.79 8.23 -2.19
C PRO A 11 -4.01 8.87 -3.34
N ALA A 12 -3.27 8.07 -4.10
CA ALA A 12 -2.56 8.53 -5.28
C ALA A 12 -3.48 8.45 -6.50
N LYS A 13 -3.90 9.61 -7.03
CA LYS A 13 -4.75 9.68 -8.24
C LYS A 13 -4.15 8.93 -9.43
N GLY A 14 -2.82 8.99 -9.59
CA GLY A 14 -2.12 8.24 -10.64
C GLY A 14 -2.21 6.72 -10.48
N ALA A 15 -2.23 6.21 -9.25
CA ALA A 15 -2.42 4.78 -8.98
C ALA A 15 -3.85 4.34 -9.33
N ILE A 16 -4.84 5.13 -8.92
CA ILE A 16 -6.26 4.91 -9.29
C ILE A 16 -6.41 4.87 -10.81
N ALA A 17 -5.85 5.86 -11.52
CA ALA A 17 -5.88 5.90 -12.98
C ALA A 17 -5.18 4.69 -13.62
N SER A 18 -4.05 4.24 -13.06
CA SER A 18 -3.31 3.06 -13.55
C SER A 18 -4.11 1.77 -13.35
N VAL A 19 -4.77 1.61 -12.20
CA VAL A 19 -5.68 0.48 -11.94
C VAL A 19 -6.81 0.48 -12.97
N LEU A 20 -7.46 1.61 -13.23
CA LEU A 20 -8.51 1.71 -14.24
C LEU A 20 -8.00 1.36 -15.64
N ALA A 21 -6.87 1.94 -16.05
CA ALA A 21 -6.28 1.68 -17.37
C ALA A 21 -5.94 0.20 -17.56
N LEU A 22 -5.36 -0.46 -16.56
CA LEU A 22 -5.03 -1.89 -16.63
C LEU A 22 -6.28 -2.75 -16.78
N HIS A 23 -7.36 -2.45 -16.05
CA HIS A 23 -8.60 -3.21 -16.15
C HIS A 23 -9.37 -2.94 -17.45
N MET A 24 -9.28 -1.72 -17.99
CA MET A 24 -9.80 -1.41 -19.34
C MET A 24 -9.05 -2.22 -20.42
N LEU A 25 -7.72 -2.31 -20.32
CA LEU A 25 -6.92 -3.15 -21.22
C LEU A 25 -7.27 -4.63 -21.06
N ALA A 26 -7.46 -5.12 -19.83
CA ALA A 26 -7.89 -6.49 -19.58
C ALA A 26 -9.27 -6.78 -20.17
N GLY A 27 -10.23 -5.86 -20.03
CA GLY A 27 -11.56 -5.97 -20.62
C GLY A 27 -11.52 -5.98 -22.16
N LEU A 28 -10.70 -5.12 -22.76
CA LEU A 28 -10.49 -5.08 -24.21
C LEU A 28 -9.85 -6.38 -24.72
N ALA A 29 -8.83 -6.88 -24.01
CA ALA A 29 -8.20 -8.17 -24.34
C ALA A 29 -9.20 -9.33 -24.22
N LEU A 30 -10.03 -9.35 -23.16
CA LEU A 30 -11.08 -10.35 -23.02
C LEU A 30 -12.08 -10.27 -24.17
N PHE A 31 -12.52 -9.08 -24.56
CA PHE A 31 -13.45 -8.90 -25.66
C PHE A 31 -12.92 -9.43 -27.00
N HIS A 32 -11.64 -9.19 -27.30
CA HIS A 32 -11.03 -9.61 -28.57
C HIS A 32 -10.53 -11.06 -28.60
N LEU A 33 -10.15 -11.63 -27.45
CA LEU A 33 -9.50 -12.93 -27.38
C LEU A 33 -10.40 -14.03 -26.81
N SER A 34 -11.58 -13.70 -26.29
CA SER A 34 -12.44 -14.70 -25.64
C SER A 34 -13.06 -15.66 -26.66
N PRO A 35 -13.07 -16.98 -26.36
CA PRO A 35 -13.85 -17.94 -27.12
C PRO A 35 -15.36 -17.62 -27.01
N PRO A 36 -16.21 -18.14 -27.92
CA PRO A 36 -17.67 -17.90 -27.95
C PRO A 36 -18.40 -18.69 -26.85
N LEU A 37 -17.84 -18.75 -25.65
CA LEU A 37 -18.38 -19.41 -24.48
C LEU A 37 -18.89 -18.33 -23.52
N PRO A 38 -20.21 -18.06 -23.45
CA PRO A 38 -20.76 -16.91 -22.73
C PRO A 38 -20.47 -16.95 -21.22
N TRP A 39 -20.38 -18.15 -20.63
CA TRP A 39 -20.05 -18.32 -19.22
C TRP A 39 -18.58 -18.00 -18.90
N VAL A 40 -17.64 -18.28 -19.81
CA VAL A 40 -16.23 -17.88 -19.66
C VAL A 40 -16.13 -16.37 -19.68
N PHE A 41 -16.78 -15.73 -20.65
CA PHE A 41 -16.79 -14.27 -20.78
C PHE A 41 -17.40 -13.59 -19.55
N ALA A 42 -18.54 -14.10 -19.08
CA ALA A 42 -19.19 -13.58 -17.88
C ALA A 42 -18.30 -13.73 -16.63
N GLY A 43 -17.73 -14.92 -16.41
CA GLY A 43 -16.85 -15.18 -15.28
C GLY A 43 -15.60 -14.29 -15.28
N ALA A 44 -14.92 -14.19 -16.42
CA ALA A 44 -13.74 -13.34 -16.57
C ALA A 44 -14.07 -11.86 -16.36
N THR A 45 -15.20 -11.38 -16.89
CA THR A 45 -15.68 -10.01 -16.67
C THR A 45 -15.93 -9.73 -15.18
N THR A 46 -16.59 -10.65 -14.47
CA THR A 46 -16.82 -10.53 -13.03
C THR A 46 -15.49 -10.43 -12.27
N VAL A 47 -14.50 -11.27 -12.61
CA VAL A 47 -13.18 -11.23 -11.97
C VAL A 47 -12.46 -9.91 -12.23
N ILE A 48 -12.46 -9.41 -13.46
CA ILE A 48 -11.85 -8.12 -13.82
C ILE A 48 -12.52 -6.99 -13.04
N CYS A 49 -13.85 -6.92 -13.03
CA CYS A 49 -14.59 -5.88 -12.32
C CYS A 49 -14.36 -5.95 -10.80
N ALA A 50 -14.40 -7.15 -10.21
CA ALA A 50 -14.16 -7.34 -8.79
C ALA A 50 -12.73 -6.92 -8.39
N SER A 51 -11.74 -7.29 -9.20
CA SER A 51 -10.34 -6.87 -9.04
C SER A 51 -10.18 -5.36 -9.15
N ALA A 52 -10.85 -4.72 -10.10
CA ALA A 52 -10.82 -3.27 -10.28
C ALA A 52 -11.40 -2.57 -9.04
N CYS A 53 -12.59 -2.96 -8.61
CA CYS A 53 -13.24 -2.44 -7.40
C CYS A 53 -12.35 -2.60 -6.17
N TYR A 54 -11.74 -3.78 -6.00
CA TYR A 54 -10.83 -4.05 -4.90
C TYR A 54 -9.61 -3.12 -4.92
N GLY A 55 -8.94 -2.97 -6.07
CA GLY A 55 -7.78 -2.09 -6.20
C GLY A 55 -8.12 -0.61 -5.95
N LEU A 56 -9.27 -0.16 -6.44
CA LEU A 56 -9.78 1.19 -6.22
C LEU A 56 -10.10 1.44 -4.74
N TRP A 57 -10.78 0.50 -4.08
CA TRP A 57 -11.11 0.60 -2.66
C TRP A 57 -9.86 0.61 -1.78
N GLN A 58 -8.86 -0.20 -2.11
CA GLN A 58 -7.58 -0.20 -1.41
C GLN A 58 -6.88 1.15 -1.49
N GLU A 59 -6.79 1.73 -2.68
CA GLU A 59 -6.11 3.02 -2.87
C GLU A 59 -6.92 4.18 -2.29
N ALA A 60 -8.24 4.20 -2.50
CA ALA A 60 -9.13 5.23 -1.93
C ALA A 60 -9.18 5.16 -0.40
N GLY A 61 -9.04 3.97 0.18
CA GLY A 61 -8.96 3.75 1.63
C GLY A 61 -7.67 4.28 2.28
N LYS A 62 -6.68 4.73 1.49
CA LYS A 62 -5.45 5.36 2.01
C LYS A 62 -5.71 6.79 2.45
N SER A 63 -6.35 6.94 3.61
CA SER A 63 -6.44 8.22 4.33
C SER A 63 -6.12 7.97 5.79
N HIS A 64 -4.84 8.00 6.11
CA HIS A 64 -4.35 7.74 7.45
C HIS A 64 -3.03 8.45 7.70
N GLN A 65 -2.72 8.64 8.97
CA GLN A 65 -1.46 9.24 9.39
C GLN A 65 -0.51 8.14 9.82
N VAL A 66 0.72 8.23 9.36
CA VAL A 66 1.81 7.32 9.72
C VAL A 66 2.90 8.15 10.40
N LEU A 67 3.26 7.77 11.62
CA LEU A 67 4.37 8.34 12.36
C LEU A 67 5.52 7.35 12.29
N LEU A 68 6.65 7.78 11.72
CA LEU A 68 7.86 6.98 11.69
C LEU A 68 8.70 7.31 12.92
N GLU A 69 8.96 6.30 13.73
CA GLU A 69 9.67 6.43 14.99
C GLU A 69 11.18 6.31 14.82
N HIS A 70 11.92 6.85 15.80
CA HIS A 70 13.38 6.85 15.77
C HIS A 70 13.98 5.43 15.84
N ASP A 71 13.30 4.52 16.52
CA ASP A 71 13.69 3.13 16.75
C ASP A 71 13.40 2.20 15.56
N GLY A 72 12.82 2.72 14.48
CA GLY A 72 12.36 1.93 13.33
C GLY A 72 10.92 1.42 13.46
N GLY A 73 10.21 1.79 14.52
CA GLY A 73 8.78 1.58 14.68
C GLY A 73 7.91 2.47 13.79
N VAL A 74 6.67 2.05 13.62
CA VAL A 74 5.64 2.76 12.84
C VAL A 74 4.37 2.84 13.67
N SER A 75 3.89 4.04 13.94
CA SER A 75 2.58 4.25 14.56
C SER A 75 1.59 4.73 13.50
N ILE A 76 0.50 3.98 13.30
CA ILE A 76 -0.50 4.25 12.26
C ILE A 76 -1.78 4.70 12.94
N ARG A 77 -2.26 5.90 12.61
CA ARG A 77 -3.55 6.41 13.06
C ARG A 77 -4.59 6.28 11.96
N LEU A 78 -5.58 5.42 12.18
CA LEU A 78 -6.63 5.08 11.22
C LEU A 78 -7.99 5.07 11.92
N GLY A 79 -8.91 5.92 11.46
CA GLY A 79 -10.26 6.00 12.03
C GLY A 79 -10.28 6.32 13.53
N GLY A 80 -9.38 7.20 14.00
CA GLY A 80 -9.26 7.57 15.40
C GLY A 80 -8.55 6.55 16.30
N ARG A 81 -8.22 5.36 15.79
CA ARG A 81 -7.44 4.35 16.51
C ARG A 81 -5.98 4.40 16.10
N GLU A 82 -5.10 4.14 17.06
CA GLU A 82 -3.65 4.09 16.85
C GLU A 82 -3.17 2.64 16.92
N PHE A 83 -2.32 2.27 15.98
CA PHE A 83 -1.75 0.93 15.86
C PHE A 83 -0.24 1.03 15.81
N ALA A 84 0.43 0.39 16.75
CA ALA A 84 1.89 0.27 16.73
C ALA A 84 2.28 -0.95 15.89
N ALA A 85 3.22 -0.73 14.97
CA ALA A 85 3.67 -1.73 14.01
C ALA A 85 5.18 -1.62 13.80
N ARG A 86 5.76 -2.70 13.28
CA ARG A 86 7.13 -2.74 12.80
C ARG A 86 7.18 -3.36 11.41
N VAL A 87 8.18 -2.96 10.64
CA VAL A 87 8.45 -3.59 9.35
C VAL A 87 9.00 -4.98 9.63
N SER A 88 8.41 -5.98 8.99
CA SER A 88 8.84 -7.38 9.12
C SER A 88 10.25 -7.54 8.53
N ALA A 89 11.05 -8.45 9.08
CA ALA A 89 12.38 -8.74 8.56
C ALA A 89 12.29 -9.15 7.07
N GLY A 90 13.04 -8.47 6.20
CA GLY A 90 12.94 -8.66 4.74
C GLY A 90 11.60 -8.23 4.12
N GLY A 91 10.67 -7.71 4.91
CA GLY A 91 9.32 -7.32 4.49
C GLY A 91 9.25 -5.96 3.81
N ALA A 92 10.38 -5.37 3.43
CA ALA A 92 10.46 -4.11 2.70
C ALA A 92 11.09 -4.33 1.32
N VAL A 93 10.34 -3.99 0.28
CA VAL A 93 10.81 -4.02 -1.11
C VAL A 93 10.74 -2.60 -1.68
N ASP A 94 11.88 -2.05 -2.07
CA ASP A 94 11.98 -0.71 -2.66
C ASP A 94 12.26 -0.83 -4.17
N PHE A 95 11.30 -0.37 -4.98
CA PHE A 95 11.40 -0.31 -6.45
C PHE A 95 11.93 1.04 -6.95
N GLY A 96 12.30 1.95 -6.06
CA GLY A 96 12.72 3.33 -6.36
C GLY A 96 11.55 4.29 -6.55
N TRP A 97 10.51 3.86 -7.26
CA TRP A 97 9.28 4.60 -7.53
C TRP A 97 8.08 4.13 -6.69
N ALA A 98 8.20 3.00 -6.00
CA ALA A 98 7.22 2.46 -5.06
C ALA A 98 7.94 1.67 -3.96
N VAL A 99 7.32 1.56 -2.79
CA VAL A 99 7.80 0.74 -1.69
C VAL A 99 6.66 -0.15 -1.21
N TRP A 100 6.92 -1.45 -1.13
CA TRP A 100 6.04 -2.42 -0.48
C TRP A 100 6.57 -2.72 0.92
N LEU A 101 5.72 -2.54 1.94
CA LEU A 101 5.98 -2.88 3.33
C LEU A 101 5.06 -3.98 3.81
N SER A 102 5.62 -4.94 4.55
CA SER A 102 4.90 -5.94 5.34
C SER A 102 5.06 -5.59 6.80
N LEU A 103 3.96 -5.28 7.48
CA LEU A 103 3.94 -4.83 8.86
C LEU A 103 3.42 -5.93 9.79
N HIS A 104 4.04 -6.03 10.97
CA HIS A 104 3.56 -6.86 12.07
C HIS A 104 3.32 -5.96 13.30
N PRO A 105 2.38 -6.35 14.19
CA PRO A 105 2.06 -5.55 15.36
C PRO A 105 3.25 -5.46 16.32
N ALA A 106 3.51 -4.27 16.86
CA ALA A 106 4.48 -4.09 17.93
C ALA A 106 3.75 -4.17 19.27
N GLY A 107 3.97 -5.24 20.04
CA GLY A 107 3.42 -5.36 21.41
C GLY A 107 2.16 -6.22 21.57
N GLY A 108 2.04 -7.36 20.87
CA GLY A 108 1.00 -8.37 21.13
C GLY A 108 -0.43 -8.01 20.73
N GLY A 109 -0.66 -6.79 20.22
CA GLY A 109 -1.93 -6.40 19.60
C GLY A 109 -2.13 -6.98 18.20
N ASP A 110 -3.28 -6.70 17.58
CA ASP A 110 -3.54 -7.06 16.18
C ASP A 110 -3.52 -5.82 15.27
N LEU A 111 -3.04 -6.02 14.04
CA LEU A 111 -3.10 -5.04 12.96
C LEU A 111 -4.27 -5.37 12.03
N PRO A 112 -5.11 -4.38 11.68
CA PRO A 112 -6.09 -4.54 10.61
C PRO A 112 -5.42 -5.11 9.36
N TRP A 113 -6.05 -6.09 8.71
CA TRP A 113 -5.48 -6.80 7.56
C TRP A 113 -4.97 -5.85 6.45
N ARG A 114 -5.67 -4.73 6.23
CA ARG A 114 -5.31 -3.66 5.29
C ARG A 114 -4.03 -2.89 5.63
N LEU A 115 -3.59 -2.91 6.89
CA LEU A 115 -2.35 -2.27 7.34
C LEU A 115 -1.18 -3.26 7.36
N ARG A 116 -1.44 -4.57 7.33
CA ARG A 116 -0.38 -5.59 7.32
C ARG A 116 0.47 -5.55 6.06
N ARG A 117 -0.08 -5.07 4.95
CA ARG A 117 0.65 -4.85 3.70
C ARG A 117 0.35 -3.47 3.16
N LEU A 118 1.36 -2.62 3.04
CA LEU A 118 1.22 -1.27 2.52
C LEU A 118 2.10 -1.10 1.30
N MET A 119 1.51 -0.68 0.19
CA MET A 119 2.24 -0.14 -0.95
C MET A 119 2.18 1.38 -0.89
N LEU A 120 3.32 2.05 -0.83
CA LEU A 120 3.44 3.49 -0.85
C LEU A 120 4.15 3.96 -2.11
N LEU A 121 3.59 4.98 -2.74
CA LEU A 121 4.13 5.72 -3.86
C LEU A 121 4.56 7.11 -3.39
N PRO A 122 5.46 7.80 -4.11
CA PRO A 122 5.78 9.20 -3.84
C PRO A 122 4.54 10.07 -3.74
N ALA A 123 3.55 9.85 -4.61
CA ALA A 123 2.30 10.58 -4.66
C ALA A 123 1.35 10.29 -3.47
N ASN A 124 1.59 9.22 -2.69
CA ASN A 124 0.84 8.97 -1.46
C ASN A 124 1.30 9.88 -0.32
N LEU A 125 2.49 10.48 -0.42
CA LEU A 125 3.09 11.28 0.64
C LEU A 125 3.08 12.77 0.29
N PRO A 126 3.16 13.66 1.29
CA PRO A 126 3.39 15.08 1.04
C PRO A 126 4.72 15.30 0.29
N ALA A 127 4.80 16.39 -0.48
CA ALA A 127 5.99 16.73 -1.24
C ALA A 127 7.26 16.74 -0.33
N GLY A 128 8.37 16.21 -0.86
CA GLY A 128 9.63 16.09 -0.13
C GLY A 128 9.70 14.95 0.90
N HIS A 129 8.57 14.37 1.32
CA HIS A 129 8.57 13.32 2.36
C HIS A 129 8.98 11.94 1.82
N TRP A 130 8.88 11.70 0.51
CA TRP A 130 9.30 10.44 -0.12
C TRP A 130 10.77 10.11 0.16
N ARG A 131 11.66 11.09 -0.03
CA ARG A 131 13.09 10.90 0.25
C ARG A 131 13.33 10.63 1.73
N LEU A 132 12.63 11.35 2.61
CA LEU A 132 12.79 11.18 4.06
C LEU A 132 12.34 9.80 4.53
N PHE A 133 11.20 9.33 4.01
CA PHE A 133 10.68 7.99 4.25
C PHE A 133 11.67 6.89 3.81
N ARG A 134 12.23 6.98 2.60
CA ARG A 134 13.19 5.99 2.09
C ARG A 134 14.48 5.93 2.92
N ILE A 135 14.99 7.08 3.36
CA ILE A 135 16.15 7.14 4.26
C ILE A 135 15.79 6.48 5.59
N TRP A 136 14.64 6.79 6.18
CA TRP A 136 14.20 6.13 7.40
C TRP A 136 14.09 4.61 7.22
N LEU A 137 13.52 4.14 6.11
CA LEU A 137 13.37 2.72 5.81
C LEU A 137 14.74 1.99 5.77
N ARG A 138 15.71 2.59 5.07
CA ARG A 138 17.05 2.03 4.90
C ARG A 138 17.90 2.05 6.17
N HIS A 139 17.71 3.05 7.02
CA HIS A 139 18.61 3.30 8.15
C HIS A 139 18.03 2.93 9.50
N ARG A 140 16.71 2.85 9.64
CA ARG A 140 16.01 2.59 10.91
C ARG A 140 15.18 1.33 10.84
N ALA A 141 14.22 1.27 9.92
CA ALA A 141 13.26 0.17 9.87
C ALA A 141 13.90 -1.20 9.61
N THR A 142 14.84 -1.27 8.67
CA THR A 142 15.52 -2.51 8.28
C THR A 142 16.65 -2.93 9.23
N LYS A 143 17.08 -2.02 10.12
CA LYS A 143 18.12 -2.27 11.11
C LYS A 143 17.57 -2.49 12.52
N ALA A 144 16.27 -2.30 12.71
CA ALA A 144 15.62 -2.55 13.98
C ALA A 144 15.73 -4.05 14.31
N PRO A 145 16.09 -4.43 15.55
CA PRO A 145 16.11 -5.84 15.92
C PRO A 145 14.73 -6.44 15.72
N ALA A 146 14.69 -7.65 15.14
CA ALA A 146 13.49 -8.46 15.13
C ALA A 146 13.07 -8.71 16.58
N ALA A 147 11.83 -8.39 16.90
CA ALA A 147 11.23 -8.70 18.20
C ALA A 147 10.93 -10.20 18.28
#